data_AF-A0A1W6ZWU8-F1
#
_entry.id   AF-A0A1W6ZWU8-F1
#
_cell.length_a   1.000
_cell.length_b   1.000
_cell.length_c   1.000
_cell.angle_alpha   90.00
_cell.angle_beta   90.00
_cell.angle_gamma   90.00
#
_symmetry.space_group_name_H-M   'P 1'
#
loop_
_entity.id
_entity.type
_entity.pdbx_description
1 polymer ?
#
loop_
_entity_poly.entity_id
_entity_poly.type
_entity_poly.pdbx_seq_one_letter_code
_entity_poly.pdbx_strand_id
1 'polypeptide(L)'
;MSPEDQNYCHRLMEAADEFLSSLNPHDMKGAINWGDLGCSLVERVEMFDGSGQIETAFRVIVEEADPGSFELAAAVHNALSGAGFKNIEVQCEW
;
A
#
# COMPACT_ATOMS: atom_id res chain seq x y z
N MET A 1 0.92 -18.92 -1.35
CA MET A 1 1.13 -17.93 -0.27
C MET A 1 1.16 -18.68 1.06
N SER A 2 2.15 -18.44 1.91
CA SER A 2 2.26 -19.11 3.22
C SER A 2 1.25 -18.51 4.22
N PRO A 3 0.93 -19.21 5.33
CA PRO A 3 0.11 -18.62 6.41
C PRO A 3 0.73 -17.35 7.01
N GLU A 4 2.06 -17.26 7.03
CA GLU A 4 2.78 -16.06 7.50
C GLU A 4 2.55 -14.88 6.55
N ASP A 5 2.67 -15.11 5.24
CA ASP A 5 2.38 -14.09 4.24
C ASP A 5 0.92 -13.62 4.31
N GLN A 6 -0.04 -14.54 4.51
CA GLN A 6 -1.46 -14.18 4.64
C GLN A 6 -1.70 -13.27 5.85
N ASN A 7 -1.10 -13.61 6.99
CA ASN A 7 -1.16 -12.78 8.19
C ASN A 7 -0.47 -11.42 7.98
N TYR A 8 0.65 -11.40 7.27
CA TYR A 8 1.35 -10.17 6.91
C TYR A 8 0.48 -9.26 6.03
N CYS A 9 -0.13 -9.80 4.97
CA CYS A 9 -1.04 -9.06 4.10
C CYS A 9 -2.23 -8.48 4.87
N HIS A 10 -2.85 -9.27 5.76
CA HIS A 10 -3.97 -8.81 6.56
C HIS A 10 -3.58 -7.62 7.45
N ARG A 11 -2.48 -7.73 8.19
CA ARG A 11 -1.99 -6.63 9.04
C ARG A 11 -1.59 -5.40 8.23
N LEU A 12 -1.05 -5.60 7.02
CA LEU A 12 -0.68 -4.50 6.13
C LEU A 12 -1.91 -3.76 5.61
N MET A 13 -2.97 -4.49 5.26
CA MET A 13 -4.26 -3.94 4.84
C MET A 13 -4.90 -3.12 5.97
N GLU A 14 -5.00 -3.69 7.18
CA GLU A 14 -5.55 -2.98 8.35
C GLU A 14 -4.78 -1.68 8.65
N ALA A 15 -3.45 -1.72 8.60
CA ALA A 15 -2.62 -0.55 8.85
C ALA A 15 -2.74 0.52 7.73
N ALA A 16 -2.92 0.10 6.48
CA ALA A 16 -3.13 1.00 5.36
C ALA A 16 -4.48 1.71 5.49
N ASP A 17 -5.55 0.97 5.78
CA ASP A 17 -6.89 1.52 5.99
C ASP A 17 -6.96 2.45 7.21
N GLU A 18 -6.31 2.08 8.32
CA GLU A 18 -6.20 2.94 9.50
C GLU A 18 -5.53 4.28 9.14
N PHE A 19 -4.43 4.24 8.38
CA PHE A 19 -3.77 5.46 7.93
C PHE A 19 -4.64 6.27 6.97
N LEU A 20 -5.21 5.65 5.93
CA LEU A 20 -6.04 6.33 4.93
C LEU A 20 -7.26 7.00 5.57
N SER A 21 -7.92 6.33 6.51
CA SER A 21 -9.07 6.89 7.26
C SER A 21 -8.70 8.06 8.17
N SER A 22 -7.41 8.22 8.52
CA SER A 22 -6.92 9.35 9.32
C SER A 22 -6.59 10.59 8.47
N LEU A 23 -6.55 10.47 7.15
CA LEU A 23 -6.18 11.56 6.26
C LEU A 23 -7.28 12.64 6.19
N ASN A 24 -6.83 13.88 6.01
CA ASN A 24 -7.71 15.01 5.76
C ASN A 24 -7.64 15.41 4.28
N PRO A 25 -8.78 15.47 3.56
CA PRO A 25 -8.84 15.90 2.15
C PRO A 25 -8.27 17.30 1.88
N HIS A 26 -8.13 18.13 2.92
CA HIS A 26 -7.53 19.46 2.79
C HIS A 26 -6.00 19.44 2.80
N ASP A 27 -5.40 18.44 3.45
CA ASP A 27 -3.95 18.34 3.68
C ASP A 27 -3.27 17.40 2.69
N MET A 28 -4.02 16.46 2.12
CA MET A 28 -3.56 15.48 1.15
C MET A 28 -4.44 15.53 -0.09
N LYS A 29 -3.84 15.45 -1.27
CA LYS A 29 -4.56 15.36 -2.55
C LYS A 29 -4.38 13.98 -3.16
N GLY A 30 -5.20 13.70 -4.18
CA GLY A 30 -5.03 12.52 -5.02
C GLY A 30 -6.02 11.40 -4.78
N ALA A 31 -6.90 11.48 -3.77
CA ALA A 31 -8.11 10.66 -3.80
C ALA A 31 -9.10 11.23 -4.81
N ILE A 32 -9.72 10.36 -5.60
CA ILE A 32 -10.83 10.65 -6.51
C ILE A 32 -12.13 10.68 -5.69
N ASN A 33 -12.33 9.68 -4.81
CA ASN A 33 -13.46 9.60 -3.90
C ASN A 33 -12.99 9.36 -2.45
N TRP A 34 -12.95 10.44 -1.67
CA TRP A 34 -12.55 10.37 -0.26
C TRP A 34 -13.49 9.55 0.63
N GLY A 35 -14.75 9.34 0.23
CA GLY A 35 -15.71 8.57 1.02
C GLY A 35 -15.40 7.07 1.03
N ASP A 36 -14.78 6.59 -0.05
CA ASP A 36 -14.50 5.17 -0.30
C ASP A 36 -12.99 4.88 -0.47
N LEU A 37 -12.14 5.90 -0.22
CA LEU A 37 -10.68 5.75 -0.25
C LEU A 37 -10.22 4.69 0.76
N GLY A 38 -9.54 3.67 0.27
CA GLY A 38 -9.09 2.55 1.10
C GLY A 38 -8.11 1.64 0.38
N CYS A 39 -7.54 0.70 1.13
CA CYS A 39 -6.79 -0.41 0.59
C CYS A 39 -7.77 -1.47 0.06
N SER A 40 -7.77 -1.73 -1.25
CA SER A 40 -8.66 -2.75 -1.82
C SER A 40 -8.03 -4.15 -1.78
N LEU A 41 -6.72 -4.24 -1.97
CA LEU A 41 -6.00 -5.51 -1.95
C LEU A 41 -4.50 -5.35 -1.65
N VAL A 42 -3.89 -6.44 -1.19
CA VAL A 42 -2.44 -6.57 -1.02
C VAL A 42 -1.93 -7.76 -1.84
N GLU A 43 -0.99 -7.49 -2.75
CA GLU A 43 -0.36 -8.50 -3.59
C GLU A 43 0.99 -8.92 -3.02
N ARG A 44 1.33 -10.21 -3.11
CA ARG A 44 2.72 -10.66 -2.94
C ARG A 44 3.41 -10.65 -4.30
N VAL A 45 4.43 -9.81 -4.43
CA VAL A 45 5.20 -9.61 -5.66
C VAL A 45 6.55 -10.31 -5.53
N GLU A 46 6.89 -11.15 -6.50
CA GLU A 46 8.22 -11.74 -6.62
C GLU A 46 8.99 -11.02 -7.73
N MET A 47 10.16 -10.49 -7.38
CA MET A 47 11.04 -9.77 -8.30
C MET A 47 12.27 -10.59 -8.61
N PHE A 48 12.66 -10.59 -9.88
CA PHE A 48 13.86 -11.25 -10.37
C PHE A 48 14.82 -10.21 -10.96
N ASP A 49 15.99 -10.07 -10.35
CA ASP A 49 17.00 -9.08 -10.72
C ASP A 49 18.01 -9.58 -11.78
N GLY A 50 17.86 -10.83 -12.23
CA GLY A 50 18.81 -11.47 -13.16
C GLY A 50 20.02 -12.12 -12.50
N SER A 51 20.25 -11.93 -11.20
CA SER A 51 21.35 -12.53 -10.44
C SER A 51 21.06 -13.98 -10.00
N GLY A 52 19.81 -14.43 -10.19
CA GLY A 52 19.33 -15.71 -9.67
C GLY A 52 18.74 -15.63 -8.26
N GLN A 53 18.72 -14.44 -7.64
CA GLN A 53 18.00 -14.20 -6.40
C GLN A 53 16.57 -13.75 -6.68
N ILE A 54 15.63 -14.18 -5.82
CA ILE A 54 14.25 -13.74 -5.85
C ILE A 54 14.03 -12.86 -4.62
N GLU A 55 13.62 -11.61 -4.84
CA GLU A 55 13.17 -10.73 -3.79
C GLU A 55 11.64 -10.80 -3.68
N THR A 56 11.12 -10.74 -2.46
CA THR A 56 9.67 -10.69 -2.20
C THR A 56 9.31 -9.32 -1.67
N ALA A 57 8.33 -8.69 -2.30
CA ALA A 57 7.67 -7.47 -1.85
C ALA A 57 6.16 -7.69 -1.67
N PHE A 58 5.52 -6.77 -0.94
CA PHE A 58 4.08 -6.73 -0.73
C PHE A 58 3.54 -5.40 -1.25
N ARG A 59 2.71 -5.45 -2.29
CA ARG A 59 2.15 -4.24 -2.90
C ARG A 59 0.77 -3.97 -2.35
N VAL A 60 0.58 -2.79 -1.79
CA VAL A 60 -0.70 -2.25 -1.32
C VAL A 60 -1.35 -1.49 -2.48
N ILE A 61 -2.58 -1.87 -2.85
CA ILE A 61 -3.38 -1.14 -3.83
C ILE A 61 -4.36 -0.25 -3.09
N VAL A 62 -4.26 1.06 -3.35
CA VAL A 62 -5.17 2.08 -2.83
C VAL A 62 -6.14 2.44 -3.95
N GLU A 63 -7.42 2.08 -3.80
CA GLU A 63 -8.49 2.39 -4.75
C GLU A 63 -9.07 3.78 -4.54
N GLU A 64 -9.89 4.23 -5.49
CA GLU A 64 -10.52 5.55 -5.47
C GLU A 64 -9.48 6.68 -5.41
N ALA A 65 -8.32 6.44 -6.02
CA ALA A 65 -7.16 7.32 -6.03
C ALA A 65 -6.60 7.52 -7.43
N ASP A 66 -6.04 8.70 -7.68
CA ASP A 66 -5.31 8.99 -8.91
C ASP A 66 -4.00 8.16 -8.93
N PRO A 67 -3.76 7.30 -9.94
CA PRO A 67 -2.53 6.53 -10.14
C PRO A 67 -1.31 7.42 -10.33
N GLY A 68 -1.52 8.66 -10.75
CA GLY A 68 -0.48 9.69 -10.80
C GLY A 68 -0.19 10.34 -9.44
N SER A 69 -0.93 9.99 -8.38
CA SER A 69 -0.73 10.57 -7.04
C SER A 69 0.45 9.93 -6.31
N PHE A 70 1.66 10.31 -6.73
CA PHE A 70 2.89 9.92 -6.05
C PHE A 70 2.95 10.40 -4.60
N GLU A 71 2.29 11.51 -4.28
CA GLU A 71 2.25 12.06 -2.92
C GLU A 71 1.45 11.16 -1.97
N LEU A 72 0.27 10.71 -2.39
CA LEU A 72 -0.55 9.79 -1.61
C LEU A 72 0.15 8.43 -1.45
N ALA A 73 0.67 7.88 -2.54
CA ALA A 73 1.40 6.61 -2.50
C ALA A 73 2.63 6.68 -1.56
N ALA A 74 3.39 7.77 -1.63
CA ALA A 74 4.54 7.99 -0.74
C ALA A 74 4.11 8.18 0.73
N ALA A 75 3.01 8.88 0.99
CA ALA A 75 2.49 9.07 2.34
C ALA A 75 2.10 7.73 2.99
N VAL A 76 1.37 6.88 2.26
CA VAL A 76 0.99 5.53 2.70
C VAL A 76 2.24 4.68 2.92
N HIS A 77 3.18 4.67 1.96
CA HIS A 77 4.45 3.94 2.09
C HIS A 77 5.21 4.35 3.36
N ASN A 78 5.32 5.65 3.62
CA ASN A 78 6.06 6.16 4.78
C ASN A 78 5.37 5.82 6.10
N ALA A 79 4.05 5.89 6.16
CA ALA A 79 3.28 5.50 7.34
C ALA A 79 3.48 4.01 7.67
N LEU A 80 3.34 3.14 6.67
CA LEU A 80 3.52 1.70 6.82
C LEU A 80 4.97 1.34 7.18
N SER A 81 5.96 1.96 6.53
CA SER A 81 7.37 1.80 6.89
C SER A 81 7.65 2.24 8.32
N GLY A 82 7.06 3.37 8.76
CA GLY A 82 7.15 3.88 10.12
C GLY A 82 6.52 2.96 11.16
N ALA A 83 5.48 2.21 10.78
CA ALA A 83 4.86 1.15 11.61
C ALA A 83 5.66 -0.16 11.62
N GLY A 84 6.78 -0.25 10.89
CA GLY A 84 7.70 -1.38 10.89
C GLY A 84 7.46 -2.43 9.81
N PHE A 85 6.54 -2.18 8.88
CA PHE A 85 6.40 -3.01 7.68
C PHE A 85 7.62 -2.83 6.77
N LYS A 86 8.03 -3.89 6.07
CA LYS A 86 9.21 -3.93 5.19
C LYS A 86 8.86 -4.51 3.83
N ASN A 87 9.68 -4.20 2.84
CA ASN A 87 9.53 -4.67 1.45
C ASN A 87 8.13 -4.38 0.92
N ILE A 88 7.68 -3.14 1.09
CA ILE A 88 6.35 -2.72 0.69
C ILE A 88 6.42 -1.83 -0.55
N GLU A 89 5.43 -1.98 -1.41
CA GLU A 89 5.15 -1.08 -2.52
C GLU A 89 3.74 -0.53 -2.35
N VAL A 90 3.49 0.68 -2.84
CA VAL A 90 2.14 1.27 -2.84
C VAL A 90 1.82 1.72 -4.24
N GLN A 91 0.64 1.36 -4.71
CA GLN A 91 0.10 1.73 -6.01
C GLN A 91 -1.31 2.30 -5.82
N CYS A 92 -1.60 3.41 -6.48
CA CYS A 92 -2.93 4.01 -6.51
C CYS A 92 -3.67 3.59 -7.79
N GLU A 93 -4.97 3.34 -7.67
CA GLU A 93 -5.87 2.91 -8.75
C GLU A 93 -7.23 3.61 -8.65
N TRP A 94 -7.95 3.69 -9.78
CA TRP A 94 -9.23 4.39 -9.92
C TRP A 94 -10.35 3.51 -9.40
#